data_AF-A0A7X3AQW6-F1
#
_entry.id   AF-A0A7X3AQW6-F1
#
_cell.length_a   1.000
_cell.length_b   1.000
_cell.length_c   1.000
_cell.angle_alpha   90.00
_cell.angle_beta   90.00
_cell.angle_gamma   90.00
#
_symmetry.space_group_name_H-M   'P 1'
#
loop_
_entity.id
_entity.type
_entity.pdbx_description
1 polymer ?
#
loop_
_entity_poly.entity_id
_entity_poly.type
_entity_poly.pdbx_seq_one_letter_code
_entity_poly.pdbx_strand_id
1 'polypeptide(L)'
;MSKRYARFLTAVFCLFLGGLMVWQMLLPDRERSDVENRTLQQRPALTLSSVLDGSYMEDVEAYVQDQFPLRDQWTGLKARTEQLIGKRLFNNIYLCEGETLISKVDALRTALRRRT
;
A
#
# COMPACT_ATOMS: atom_id res chain seq x y z
N MET A 1 0.96 3.97 -35.56
CA MET A 1 -0.22 3.90 -34.66
C MET A 1 -1.45 4.40 -35.39
N SER A 2 -2.51 3.60 -35.52
CA SER A 2 -3.78 4.06 -36.11
C SER A 2 -4.53 4.96 -35.12
N LYS A 3 -5.13 6.06 -35.59
CA LYS A 3 -5.96 6.96 -34.76
C LYS A 3 -7.11 6.21 -34.06
N ARG A 4 -7.61 5.13 -34.67
CA ARG A 4 -8.65 4.27 -34.09
C ARG A 4 -8.11 3.43 -32.93
N TYR A 5 -6.90 2.90 -33.08
CA TYR A 5 -6.21 2.15 -32.02
C TYR A 5 -5.91 3.04 -30.81
N ALA A 6 -5.40 4.26 -31.03
CA ALA A 6 -5.14 5.20 -29.96
C ALA A 6 -6.41 5.55 -29.18
N ARG A 7 -7.51 5.89 -29.87
CA ARG A 7 -8.81 6.18 -29.23
C ARG A 7 -9.35 4.99 -28.45
N PHE A 8 -9.25 3.78 -29.01
CA PHE A 8 -9.66 2.56 -28.32
C PHE A 8 -8.86 2.35 -27.03
N LEU A 9 -7.53 2.43 -27.11
CA LEU A 9 -6.66 2.25 -25.96
C LEU A 9 -6.93 3.30 -24.87
N THR A 10 -7.12 4.58 -25.26
CA THR A 10 -7.50 5.64 -24.32
C THR A 10 -8.84 5.37 -23.67
N ALA A 11 -9.85 4.94 -24.43
CA ALA A 11 -11.18 4.63 -23.88
C ALA A 11 -11.11 3.48 -22.87
N VAL A 12 -10.39 2.40 -23.20
CA VAL A 12 -10.18 1.26 -22.28
C VAL A 12 -9.45 1.71 -21.02
N PHE A 13 -8.41 2.53 -21.13
CA PHE A 13 -7.66 3.05 -19.99
C PHE A 13 -8.54 3.93 -19.08
N CYS A 14 -9.32 4.84 -19.65
CA CYS A 14 -10.24 5.68 -18.88
C CYS A 14 -11.35 4.84 -18.21
N LEU A 15 -11.90 3.84 -18.90
CA LEU A 15 -12.88 2.92 -18.32
C LEU A 15 -12.28 2.09 -17.19
N PHE A 16 -11.02 1.66 -17.33
CA PHE A 16 -10.30 0.95 -16.28
C PHE A 16 -10.12 1.81 -15.03
N LEU A 17 -9.60 3.04 -15.16
CA LEU A 17 -9.43 3.96 -14.04
C LEU A 17 -10.78 4.36 -13.40
N GLY A 18 -11.76 4.71 -14.24
CA GLY A 18 -13.10 5.07 -13.76
C GLY A 18 -13.80 3.89 -13.08
N GLY A 19 -13.63 2.68 -13.61
CA GLY A 19 -14.14 1.45 -13.01
C GLY A 19 -13.52 1.18 -11.63
N LEU A 20 -12.21 1.37 -11.46
CA LEU A 20 -11.55 1.26 -10.16
C LEU A 20 -12.05 2.30 -9.16
N MET A 21 -12.26 3.55 -9.61
CA MET A 21 -12.81 4.61 -8.77
C MET A 21 -14.23 4.29 -8.28
N VAL A 22 -15.10 3.84 -9.19
CA VAL A 22 -16.47 3.42 -8.84
C VAL A 22 -16.45 2.21 -7.91
N TRP A 23 -15.58 1.23 -8.17
CA TRP A 23 -15.41 0.07 -7.31
C TRP A 23 -15.03 0.49 -5.88
N GLN A 24 -14.04 1.36 -5.73
CA GLN A 24 -13.61 1.87 -4.43
C GLN A 24 -14.76 2.56 -3.67
N MET A 25 -15.56 3.37 -4.35
CA MET A 25 -16.67 4.08 -3.71
C MET A 25 -17.85 3.18 -3.30
N LEU A 26 -18.02 2.04 -3.98
CA LEU A 26 -19.11 1.09 -3.70
C LEU A 26 -18.72 0.02 -2.68
N LEU A 27 -17.42 -0.21 -2.48
CA LEU A 27 -16.95 -1.23 -1.55
C LEU A 27 -17.19 -0.75 -0.11
N PRO A 28 -17.73 -1.60 0.79
CA PRO A 28 -17.86 -1.24 2.18
C PRO A 28 -16.47 -1.03 2.80
N ASP A 29 -16.34 0.04 3.59
CA ASP A 29 -15.14 0.35 4.33
C ASP A 29 -14.80 -0.81 5.28
N ARG A 30 -13.54 -1.25 5.25
CA ARG A 30 -13.03 -2.28 6.17
C ARG A 30 -12.53 -1.63 7.44
N GLU A 31 -12.92 -2.16 8.59
CA GLU A 31 -12.49 -1.64 9.90
C GLU A 31 -11.06 -2.09 10.27
N ARG A 32 -10.68 -3.31 9.88
CA ARG A 32 -9.39 -3.92 10.24
C ARG A 32 -8.81 -4.70 9.07
N SER A 33 -7.48 -4.69 8.94
CA SER A 33 -6.76 -5.62 8.08
C SER A 33 -6.28 -6.80 8.92
N ASP A 34 -6.74 -8.01 8.57
CA ASP A 34 -6.26 -9.26 9.18
C ASP A 34 -4.81 -9.56 8.80
N VAL A 35 -4.39 -9.14 7.61
CA VAL A 35 -3.04 -9.37 7.07
C VAL A 35 -1.99 -8.55 7.82
N GLU A 36 -2.29 -7.29 8.13
CA GLU A 36 -1.37 -6.38 8.81
C GLU A 36 -1.67 -6.26 10.32
N ASN A 37 -2.73 -6.89 10.81
CA ASN A 37 -3.21 -6.83 12.18
C ASN A 37 -3.35 -5.39 12.72
N ARG A 38 -3.80 -4.45 11.87
CA ARG A 38 -4.00 -3.03 12.21
C ARG A 38 -5.40 -2.54 11.84
N THR A 39 -5.86 -1.52 12.56
CA THR A 39 -7.08 -0.76 12.21
C THR A 39 -6.80 0.06 10.95
N LEU A 40 -7.71 -0.02 9.98
CA LEU A 40 -7.59 0.70 8.71
C LEU A 40 -8.18 2.09 8.84
N GLN A 41 -7.64 3.03 8.07
CA GLN A 41 -8.14 4.39 8.09
C GLN A 41 -9.58 4.44 7.57
N GLN A 42 -10.42 5.12 8.34
CA GLN A 42 -11.83 5.33 8.00
C GLN A 42 -11.98 6.65 7.25
N ARG A 43 -13.15 6.84 6.63
CA ARG A 43 -13.43 8.02 5.84
C ARG A 43 -13.22 9.30 6.67
N PRO A 44 -12.29 10.19 6.30
CA PRO A 44 -11.98 11.37 7.10
C PRO A 44 -13.15 12.35 7.12
N ALA A 45 -13.37 12.98 8.26
CA ALA A 45 -14.38 14.02 8.40
C ALA A 45 -13.90 15.29 7.68
N LEU A 46 -14.74 15.80 6.77
CA LEU A 46 -14.50 17.08 6.11
C LEU A 46 -14.67 18.23 7.12
N THR A 47 -13.55 18.78 7.60
CA THR A 47 -13.55 19.99 8.44
C THR A 47 -12.80 21.13 7.75
N LEU A 48 -13.31 22.36 7.87
CA LEU A 48 -12.67 23.53 7.24
C LEU A 48 -11.23 23.75 7.75
N SER A 49 -10.96 23.42 9.01
CA SER A 49 -9.62 23.45 9.60
C SER A 49 -8.68 22.43 8.97
N SER A 50 -9.12 21.18 8.75
CA SER A 50 -8.27 20.15 8.15
C SER A 50 -7.97 20.41 6.67
N VAL A 51 -8.86 21.11 5.95
CA VAL A 51 -8.63 21.51 4.56
C VAL A 51 -7.61 22.65 4.48
N LEU A 52 -7.67 23.62 5.40
CA LEU A 52 -6.75 24.76 5.42
C LEU A 52 -5.33 24.36 5.85
N ASP A 53 -5.20 23.42 6.79
CA ASP A 53 -3.91 22.92 7.27
C ASP A 53 -3.34 21.78 6.40
N GLY A 54 -4.07 21.32 5.38
CA GLY A 54 -3.62 20.28 4.44
C GLY A 54 -3.70 18.83 4.97
N SER A 55 -3.95 18.63 6.26
CA SER A 55 -4.09 17.31 6.88
C SER A 55 -5.23 16.48 6.29
N TYR A 56 -6.28 17.12 5.78
CA TYR A 56 -7.35 16.41 5.09
C TYR A 56 -6.86 15.65 3.85
N MET A 57 -5.89 16.21 3.12
CA MET A 57 -5.37 15.54 1.91
C MET A 57 -4.53 14.31 2.30
N GLU A 58 -3.73 14.41 3.35
CA GLU A 58 -2.95 13.29 3.89
C GLU A 58 -3.88 12.16 4.38
N ASP A 59 -4.93 12.51 5.12
CA ASP A 59 -5.91 11.55 5.63
C ASP A 59 -6.70 10.87 4.50
N VAL A 60 -7.04 11.62 3.45
CA VAL A 60 -7.69 11.06 2.26
C VAL A 60 -6.75 10.11 1.52
N GLU A 61 -5.48 10.47 1.36
CA GLU A 61 -4.49 9.59 0.73
C GLU A 61 -4.33 8.30 1.53
N ALA A 62 -4.19 8.40 2.86
CA ALA A 62 -4.10 7.24 3.75
C ALA A 62 -5.37 6.36 3.66
N TYR A 63 -6.55 6.97 3.66
CA TYR A 63 -7.83 6.27 3.48
C TYR A 63 -7.91 5.54 2.13
N VAL A 64 -7.53 6.21 1.03
CA VAL A 64 -7.53 5.62 -0.31
C VAL A 64 -6.55 4.46 -0.38
N GLN A 65 -5.36 4.58 0.21
CA GLN A 65 -4.36 3.51 0.25
C GLN A 65 -4.84 2.29 1.07
N ASP A 66 -5.55 2.51 2.17
CA ASP A 66 -6.03 1.46 3.05
C ASP A 66 -7.28 0.74 2.50
N GLN A 67 -8.21 1.48 1.89
CA GLN A 67 -9.47 0.96 1.36
C GLN A 67 -9.42 0.61 -0.14
N PHE A 68 -8.24 0.62 -0.76
CA PHE A 68 -8.11 0.31 -2.18
C PHE A 68 -8.61 -1.12 -2.50
N PRO A 69 -9.44 -1.30 -3.53
CA PRO A 69 -9.98 -2.62 -3.86
C PRO A 69 -8.86 -3.60 -4.20
N LEU A 70 -8.94 -4.80 -3.65
CA LEU A 70 -7.98 -5.89 -3.85
C LEU A 70 -6.57 -5.62 -3.30
N ARG A 71 -6.35 -4.59 -2.47
CA ARG A 71 -5.05 -4.25 -1.85
C ARG A 71 -4.25 -5.48 -1.40
N ASP A 72 -4.86 -6.35 -0.58
CA ASP A 72 -4.17 -7.53 -0.02
C ASP A 72 -3.69 -8.52 -1.10
N GLN A 73 -4.46 -8.68 -2.17
CA GLN A 73 -4.13 -9.59 -3.27
C GLN A 73 -2.97 -9.04 -4.09
N TRP A 74 -2.96 -7.73 -4.34
CA TRP A 74 -1.86 -7.06 -5.05
C TRP A 74 -0.58 -7.07 -4.22
N THR A 75 -0.67 -6.78 -2.92
CA THR A 75 0.47 -6.86 -2.00
C THR A 75 1.01 -8.29 -1.91
N GLY A 76 0.12 -9.28 -1.82
CA GLY A 76 0.50 -10.69 -1.82
C GLY A 76 1.14 -11.15 -3.13
N LEU A 77 0.61 -10.72 -4.28
CA LEU A 77 1.18 -11.01 -5.60
C LEU A 77 2.57 -10.38 -5.74
N LYS A 78 2.72 -9.12 -5.34
CA LYS A 78 4.02 -8.44 -5.30
C LYS A 78 5.01 -9.21 -4.44
N ALA A 79 4.62 -9.58 -3.22
CA ALA A 79 5.48 -10.33 -2.30
C ALA A 79 5.92 -11.68 -2.91
N ARG A 80 4.99 -12.43 -3.50
CA ARG A 80 5.31 -13.70 -4.19
C ARG A 80 6.24 -13.48 -5.38
N THR A 81 6.03 -12.43 -6.16
CA THR A 81 6.88 -12.10 -7.31
C THR A 81 8.29 -11.74 -6.85
N GLU A 82 8.41 -10.95 -5.79
CA GLU A 82 9.70 -10.61 -5.19
C GLU A 82 10.43 -11.84 -4.64
N GLN A 83 9.70 -12.79 -4.04
CA GLN A 83 10.26 -14.08 -3.61
C GLN A 83 10.77 -14.91 -4.79
N LEU A 84 9.99 -14.97 -5.89
CA LEU A 84 10.38 -15.68 -7.11
C LEU A 84 11.64 -15.08 -7.76
N ILE A 85 11.81 -13.76 -7.68
CA ILE A 85 13.01 -13.05 -8.15
C ILE A 85 14.22 -13.28 -7.20
N GLY A 86 14.01 -13.94 -6.06
CA GLY A 86 15.06 -14.28 -5.10
C GLY A 86 15.29 -13.23 -4.03
N LYS A 87 14.41 -12.22 -3.89
CA LYS A 87 14.45 -11.32 -2.73
C LYS A 87 14.02 -12.12 -1.50
N ARG A 88 14.92 -12.25 -0.53
CA ARG A 88 14.66 -12.94 0.75
C ARG A 88 14.39 -11.98 1.91
N LEU A 89 14.46 -10.67 1.69
CA LEU A 89 14.22 -9.63 2.69
C LEU A 89 12.85 -8.97 2.45
N PHE A 90 11.94 -9.14 3.42
CA PHE A 90 10.62 -8.49 3.42
C PHE A 90 10.42 -7.77 4.75
N ASN A 91 10.17 -6.46 4.70
CA ASN A 91 9.92 -5.65 5.89
C ASN A 91 10.96 -5.85 7.02
N ASN A 92 12.26 -5.84 6.65
CA ASN A 92 13.39 -6.10 7.55
C ASN A 92 13.45 -7.52 8.16
N ILE A 93 12.67 -8.47 7.67
CA ILE A 93 12.71 -9.87 8.07
C ILE A 93 13.29 -10.69 6.91
N TYR A 94 14.30 -11.50 7.21
CA TYR A 94 14.81 -12.51 6.30
C TYR A 94 13.94 -13.76 6.40
N LEU A 95 13.40 -14.20 5.26
CA LEU A 95 12.79 -15.51 5.10
C LEU A 95 13.89 -16.53 4.81
N CYS A 96 14.18 -17.37 5.79
CA CYS A 96 15.10 -18.49 5.66
C CYS A 96 14.32 -19.77 5.29
N GLU A 97 15.04 -20.76 4.76
CA GLU A 97 14.45 -22.06 4.45
C GLU A 97 13.95 -22.75 5.73
N GLY A 98 12.77 -23.38 5.68
CA GLY A 98 12.18 -24.09 6.82
C GLY A 98 11.47 -23.20 7.84
N GLU A 99 10.55 -22.33 7.39
CA GLU A 99 9.69 -21.46 8.23
C GLU A 99 10.42 -20.52 9.21
N THR A 100 11.74 -20.37 9.05
CA THR A 100 12.56 -19.57 9.97
C THR A 100 12.55 -18.11 9.53
N LEU A 101 12.16 -17.22 10.45
CA LEU A 101 12.14 -15.77 10.24
C LEU A 101 13.24 -15.12 11.08
N ILE A 102 14.19 -14.43 10.44
CA ILE A 102 15.28 -13.73 11.12
C ILE A 102 15.10 -12.22 10.94
N SER A 103 14.86 -11.49 12.03
CA SER A 103 14.85 -10.02 11.97
C SER A 103 16.25 -9.49 11.64
N LYS A 104 16.33 -8.56 10.70
CA LYS A 104 17.55 -7.81 10.44
C LYS A 104 17.91 -7.01 11.70
N VAL A 105 19.02 -7.39 12.34
CA VAL A 105 19.60 -6.60 13.42
C VAL A 105 20.41 -5.48 12.77
N ASP A 106 19.99 -4.23 12.96
CA ASP A 106 20.84 -3.11 12.58
C ASP A 106 22.07 -3.07 13.50
N ALA A 107 23.26 -2.94 12.89
CA ALA A 107 24.51 -2.88 13.62
C ALA A 107 24.47 -1.74 14.63
N LEU A 108 24.72 -2.08 15.90
CA LEU A 108 24.57 -1.22 17.07
C LEU A 108 25.57 -0.05 17.04
N ARG A 109 25.31 0.97 16.22
CA ARG A 109 26.16 2.19 16.11
C ARG A 109 26.07 3.11 17.34
N THR A 110 25.24 2.77 18.32
CA THR A 110 24.94 3.64 19.47
C THR A 110 25.77 3.32 20.74
N ALA A 111 26.45 2.17 20.83
CA ALA A 111 27.25 1.82 22.03
C ALA A 111 28.69 2.36 22.03
N LEU A 112 29.22 2.81 20.88
CA LEU A 112 30.63 3.23 20.77
C LEU A 112 30.86 4.75 20.88
N ARG A 113 29.82 5.57 21.13
CA ARG A 113 29.93 7.04 21.24
C ARG A 113 29.89 7.62 22.67
N ARG A 114 29.89 6.78 23.72
CA ARG A 114 29.88 7.23 25.13
C ARG A 114 31.17 6.91 25.91
N ARG A 115 32.31 6.79 25.22
CA ARG A 115 33.64 6.71 25.85
C ARG A 115 34.68 7.52 25.07
N THR A 116 34.54 8.83 25.10
CA THR A 116 35.64 9.81 24.92
C THR A 116 35.25 11.07 25.65
#